data_AF-A0A957PGZ5-F1
#
_entry.id   AF-A0A957PGZ5-F1
#
_cell.length_a   1.000
_cell.length_b   1.000
_cell.length_c   1.000
_cell.angle_alpha   90.00
_cell.angle_beta   90.00
_cell.angle_gamma   90.00
#
_symmetry.space_group_name_H-M   'P 1'
#
loop_
_entity.id
_entity.type
_entity.pdbx_description
1 polymer ?
#
loop_
_entity_poly.entity_id
_entity_poly.type
_entity_poly.pdbx_seq_one_letter_code
_entity_poly.pdbx_strand_id
1 'polypeptide(L)'
;MTAMEEQHPTEKEQAHKARIRRIIAGAIAEVDPAQIAILRTMTPAERVRQAVAMIEAGEHAAAHRLRQRQPELSMAEALREVRRNAQKIEEKFQSWRRQD
;
A
#
# COMPACT_ATOMS: atom_id res chain seq x y z
N MET A 1 49.52 -16.58 22.53
CA MET A 1 48.91 -15.63 21.59
C MET A 1 47.95 -16.39 20.69
N THR A 2 46.74 -16.65 21.18
CA THR A 2 45.72 -17.41 20.43
C THR A 2 45.10 -16.48 19.40
N ALA A 3 45.32 -16.76 18.12
CA ALA A 3 44.72 -16.02 17.02
C ALA A 3 43.20 -16.10 17.16
N MET A 4 42.53 -14.93 17.18
CA MET A 4 41.08 -14.84 17.06
C MET A 4 40.71 -15.36 15.67
N GLU A 5 40.10 -16.53 15.64
CA GLU A 5 39.55 -17.14 14.44
C GLU A 5 38.41 -16.22 13.94
N GLU A 6 38.66 -15.51 12.84
CA GLU A 6 37.62 -14.73 12.16
C GLU A 6 36.51 -15.69 11.74
N GLN A 7 35.38 -15.64 12.44
CA GLN A 7 34.19 -16.41 12.09
C GLN A 7 33.64 -15.89 10.75
N HIS A 8 34.04 -16.52 9.66
CA HIS A 8 33.46 -16.26 8.36
C HIS A 8 31.99 -16.71 8.35
N PRO A 9 31.04 -15.83 7.97
CA PRO A 9 29.63 -16.16 7.98
C PRO A 9 29.35 -17.33 7.05
N THR A 10 28.54 -18.27 7.53
CA THR A 10 28.17 -19.47 6.79
C THR A 10 27.46 -19.10 5.48
N GLU A 11 27.56 -19.96 4.46
CA GLU A 11 26.90 -19.75 3.16
C GLU A 11 25.38 -19.46 3.31
N LYS A 12 24.75 -20.10 4.30
CA LYS A 12 23.34 -19.89 4.67
C LYS A 12 23.08 -18.49 5.23
N GLU A 13 23.96 -17.96 6.07
CA GLU A 13 23.86 -16.59 6.59
C GLU A 13 24.09 -15.56 5.48
N GLN A 14 25.04 -15.83 4.58
CA GLN A 14 25.30 -14.97 3.43
C GLN A 14 24.08 -14.93 2.48
N ALA A 15 23.49 -16.09 2.19
CA ALA A 15 22.27 -16.20 1.39
C ALA A 15 21.07 -15.49 2.04
N HIS A 16 20.90 -15.62 3.36
CA HIS A 16 19.85 -14.93 4.10
C HIS A 16 20.03 -13.41 4.07
N LYS A 17 21.25 -12.92 4.28
CA LYS A 17 21.58 -11.49 4.21
C LYS A 17 21.36 -10.93 2.80
N ALA A 18 21.72 -11.68 1.76
CA ALA A 18 21.45 -11.31 0.37
C ALA A 18 19.95 -11.23 0.07
N ARG A 19 19.15 -12.14 0.63
CA ARG A 19 17.68 -12.10 0.52
C ARG A 19 17.10 -10.86 1.19
N ILE A 20 17.50 -10.56 2.43
CA ILE A 20 17.04 -9.37 3.16
C ILE A 20 17.39 -8.10 2.39
N ARG A 21 18.63 -7.97 1.89
CA ARG A 21 19.05 -6.80 1.10
C ARG A 21 18.20 -6.60 -0.15
N ARG A 22 17.82 -7.68 -0.85
CA ARG A 22 16.93 -7.59 -2.01
C ARG A 22 15.52 -7.11 -1.64
N ILE A 23 14.97 -7.59 -0.54
CA ILE A 23 13.66 -7.14 -0.05
C ILE A 23 13.71 -5.65 0.30
N ILE A 24 14.75 -5.23 1.04
CA ILE A 24 14.94 -3.82 1.41
C ILE A 24 15.13 -2.95 0.15
N ALA A 25 15.94 -3.39 -0.82
CA ALA A 25 16.14 -2.65 -2.05
C ALA A 25 14.85 -2.48 -2.87
N GLY A 26 14.02 -3.53 -2.95
CA GLY A 26 12.70 -3.46 -3.57
C GLY A 26 11.78 -2.47 -2.85
N ALA A 27 11.71 -2.56 -1.52
CA ALA A 27 10.91 -1.63 -0.72
C ALA A 27 11.39 -0.17 -0.85
N ILE A 28 12.69 0.08 -0.89
CA ILE A 28 13.25 1.43 -1.08
C ILE A 28 12.96 1.95 -2.49
N ALA A 29 12.99 1.10 -3.52
CA ALA A 29 12.69 1.50 -4.89
C ALA A 29 11.22 1.96 -5.06
N GLU A 30 10.32 1.49 -4.22
CA GLU A 30 8.91 1.91 -4.19
C GLU A 30 8.68 3.18 -3.37
N VAL A 31 9.68 3.65 -2.61
CA VAL A 31 9.60 4.88 -1.83
C VAL A 31 9.98 6.07 -2.69
N ASP A 32 9.06 7.01 -2.87
CA ASP A 32 9.34 8.31 -3.47
C ASP A 32 9.85 9.30 -2.38
N PRO A 33 11.14 9.69 -2.38
CA PRO A 33 11.68 10.63 -1.40
C PRO A 33 11.04 12.02 -1.49
N ALA A 34 10.57 12.42 -2.68
CA ALA A 34 9.87 13.69 -2.85
C ALA A 34 8.49 13.64 -2.16
N GLN A 35 7.77 12.53 -2.30
CA GLN A 35 6.52 12.31 -1.57
C GLN A 35 6.75 12.31 -0.05
N ILE A 36 7.83 11.70 0.44
CA ILE A 36 8.18 11.75 1.87
C ILE A 36 8.46 13.20 2.32
N ALA A 37 9.21 13.96 1.52
CA ALA A 37 9.52 15.34 1.84
C ALA A 37 8.25 16.19 1.95
N ILE A 38 7.31 16.05 1.02
CA ILE A 38 6.01 16.71 1.05
C ILE A 38 5.21 16.28 2.28
N LEU A 39 5.10 14.97 2.53
CA LEU A 39 4.37 14.46 3.69
C LEU A 39 4.93 15.05 4.99
N ARG A 40 6.25 15.16 5.13
CA ARG A 40 6.91 15.73 6.32
C ARG A 40 6.54 17.19 6.60
N THR A 41 6.18 17.99 5.59
CA THR A 41 5.75 19.38 5.81
C THR A 41 4.28 19.50 6.19
N MET A 42 3.50 18.42 6.09
CA MET A 42 2.06 18.44 6.33
C MET A 42 1.72 18.15 7.79
N THR A 43 0.81 18.96 8.33
CA THR A 43 0.12 18.73 9.60
C THR A 43 -0.72 17.44 9.54
N PRO A 44 -1.07 16.85 10.70
CA PRO A 44 -1.97 15.70 10.74
C PRO A 44 -3.29 15.93 9.99
N ALA A 45 -3.89 17.11 10.13
CA ALA A 45 -5.14 17.46 9.44
C ALA A 45 -4.98 17.50 7.91
N GLU A 46 -3.86 18.02 7.41
CA GLU A 46 -3.56 18.03 5.97
C GLU A 46 -3.36 16.62 5.42
N ARG A 47 -2.71 15.74 6.19
CA ARG A 47 -2.55 14.34 5.80
C ARG A 47 -3.88 13.60 5.72
N VAL A 48 -4.79 13.85 6.67
CA VAL A 48 -6.16 13.32 6.59
C VAL A 48 -6.87 13.83 5.35
N ARG A 49 -6.79 15.14 5.05
CA ARG A 49 -7.38 15.70 3.83
C ARG A 49 -6.81 15.07 2.56
N GLN A 50 -5.50 14.87 2.50
CA GLN A 50 -4.86 14.21 1.37
C GLN A 50 -5.32 12.76 1.22
N ALA A 51 -5.40 12.00 2.33
CA ALA A 51 -5.90 10.63 2.31
C ALA A 51 -7.34 10.56 1.78
N VAL A 52 -8.22 11.44 2.25
CA VAL A 52 -9.60 11.54 1.76
C VAL A 52 -9.64 11.87 0.26
N ALA A 53 -8.85 12.85 -0.19
CA ALA A 53 -8.79 13.22 -1.61
C ALA A 53 -8.28 12.07 -2.50
N MET A 54 -7.29 11.30 -2.02
CA MET A 54 -6.79 10.11 -2.73
C MET A 54 -7.87 9.02 -2.85
N ILE A 55 -8.64 8.80 -1.78
CA ILE A 55 -9.77 7.86 -1.80
C ILE A 55 -10.81 8.33 -2.82
N GLU A 56 -11.22 9.60 -2.78
CA GLU A 56 -12.19 10.17 -3.72
C GLU A 56 -11.71 10.05 -5.17
N ALA A 57 -10.45 10.33 -5.45
CA ALA A 57 -9.88 10.16 -6.78
C ALA A 57 -9.92 8.69 -7.25
N GLY A 58 -9.60 7.75 -6.36
CA GLY A 58 -9.70 6.31 -6.62
C GLY A 58 -11.14 5.87 -6.91
N GLU A 59 -12.10 6.34 -6.13
CA GLU A 59 -13.53 6.07 -6.33
C GLU A 59 -14.01 6.58 -7.68
N HIS A 60 -13.65 7.81 -8.06
CA HIS A 60 -14.02 8.38 -9.35
C HIS A 60 -13.39 7.61 -10.51
N ALA A 61 -12.11 7.24 -10.42
CA ALA A 61 -11.45 6.42 -11.44
C ALA A 61 -12.13 5.05 -11.60
N ALA A 62 -12.53 4.42 -10.49
CA ALA A 62 -13.29 3.18 -10.53
C ALA A 62 -14.69 3.35 -11.14
N ALA A 63 -15.41 4.43 -10.77
CA ALA A 63 -16.73 4.73 -11.30
C ALA A 63 -16.69 5.03 -12.81
N HIS A 64 -15.68 5.77 -13.27
CA HIS A 64 -15.44 5.98 -14.71
C HIS A 64 -15.24 4.65 -15.45
N ARG A 65 -14.40 3.76 -14.92
CA ARG A 65 -14.19 2.43 -15.52
C ARG A 65 -15.45 1.57 -15.48
N LEU A 66 -16.26 1.67 -14.43
CA LEU A 66 -17.52 0.95 -14.33
C LEU A 66 -18.48 1.42 -15.42
N ARG A 67 -18.61 2.73 -15.64
CA ARG A 67 -19.45 3.30 -16.70
C ARG A 67 -19.00 2.94 -18.11
N GLN A 68 -17.70 2.74 -18.34
CA GLN A 68 -17.22 2.21 -19.63
C GLN A 68 -17.75 0.79 -19.91
N ARG A 69 -18.01 -0.01 -18.87
CA ARG A 69 -18.54 -1.37 -18.96
C ARG A 69 -20.07 -1.44 -18.89
N GLN A 70 -20.66 -0.47 -18.20
CA GLN A 70 -22.10 -0.34 -17.94
C GLN A 70 -22.53 1.10 -18.25
N PRO A 71 -22.68 1.45 -19.55
CA PRO A 71 -22.95 2.83 -19.97
C PRO A 71 -24.30 3.39 -19.50
N GLU A 72 -25.24 2.50 -19.16
CA GLU A 72 -26.55 2.83 -18.60
C GLU A 72 -26.48 3.49 -17.23
N LEU A 73 -25.38 3.30 -16.48
CA LEU A 73 -25.19 3.92 -15.18
C LEU A 73 -24.84 5.41 -15.29
N SER A 74 -25.56 6.23 -14.55
CA SER A 74 -25.12 7.59 -14.25
C SER A 74 -23.84 7.57 -13.38
N MET A 75 -23.11 8.69 -13.35
CA MET A 75 -21.94 8.81 -12.49
C MET A 75 -22.27 8.59 -11.01
N ALA A 76 -23.40 9.12 -10.55
CA ALA A 76 -23.84 8.97 -9.18
C ALA A 76 -24.13 7.49 -8.83
N GLU A 77 -24.74 6.74 -9.75
CA GLU A 77 -25.00 5.31 -9.56
C GLU A 77 -23.72 4.49 -9.55
N ALA A 78 -22.80 4.78 -10.46
CA ALA A 78 -21.50 4.12 -10.51
C ALA A 78 -20.69 4.36 -9.23
N LEU A 79 -20.66 5.60 -8.72
CA LEU A 79 -20.01 5.93 -7.45
C LEU A 79 -20.64 5.19 -6.26
N ARG A 80 -21.98 5.12 -6.21
CA ARG A 80 -22.70 4.35 -5.19
C ARG A 80 -22.31 2.87 -5.22
N GLU A 81 -22.20 2.28 -6.41
CA GLU A 81 -21.83 0.88 -6.55
C GLU A 81 -20.38 0.61 -6.16
N VAL A 82 -19.44 1.49 -6.54
CA VAL A 82 -18.04 1.41 -6.10
C VAL A 82 -17.93 1.41 -4.57
N ARG A 83 -18.63 2.34 -3.90
CA ARG A 83 -18.63 2.47 -2.44
C ARG A 83 -19.23 1.25 -1.75
N ARG A 84 -20.35 0.73 -2.25
CA ARG A 84 -20.96 -0.51 -1.74
C ARG A 84 -19.99 -1.69 -1.82
N ASN A 85 -19.27 -1.81 -2.93
CA ASN A 85 -18.31 -2.90 -3.10
C ASN A 85 -17.08 -2.76 -2.20
N ALA A 86 -16.59 -1.54 -1.97
CA ALA A 86 -15.54 -1.28 -0.98
C ALA A 86 -15.97 -1.69 0.43
N GLN A 87 -17.20 -1.38 0.83
CA GLN A 87 -17.74 -1.78 2.14
C GLN A 87 -17.79 -3.30 2.31
N LYS A 88 -18.27 -4.04 1.31
CA LYS A 88 -18.30 -5.52 1.34
C LYS A 88 -16.91 -6.13 1.50
N ILE A 89 -15.90 -5.52 0.85
CA ILE A 89 -14.51 -5.96 0.97
C ILE A 89 -14.01 -5.75 2.40
N GLU A 90 -14.27 -4.58 2.99
CA GLU A 90 -13.87 -4.29 4.36
C GLU A 90 -14.56 -5.22 5.36
N GLU A 91 -15.86 -5.46 5.23
CA GLU A 91 -16.61 -6.41 6.07
C GLU A 91 -16.00 -7.82 6.02
N LYS A 92 -15.55 -8.25 4.84
CA LYS A 92 -14.84 -9.52 4.63
C LYS A 92 -13.46 -9.54 5.29
N PHE A 93 -12.69 -8.45 5.22
CA PHE A 93 -11.41 -8.36 5.93
C PHE A 93 -11.59 -8.37 7.44
N GLN A 94 -12.63 -7.71 7.95
CA GLN A 94 -12.96 -7.68 9.37
C GLN A 94 -13.49 -9.01 9.90
N SER A 95 -14.12 -9.84 9.06
CA SER A 95 -14.53 -11.18 9.46
C SER A 95 -13.34 -12.12 9.60
N TRP A 96 -12.34 -12.03 8.72
CA TRP A 96 -11.09 -12.79 8.84
C TRP A 96 -10.28 -12.42 10.08
N ARG A 97 -10.12 -11.12 10.37
CA ARG A 97 -9.39 -10.64 11.56
C ARG A 97 -10.00 -11.07 12.90
N ARG A 98 -11.28 -11.46 12.93
CA ARG A 98 -11.95 -11.94 14.14
C ARG A 98 -11.83 -13.46 14.34
N GLN A 99 -11.27 -14.18 13.37
CA GLN A 99 -11.08 -15.63 13.40
C GLN A 99 -9.64 -16.03 13.80
N ASP A 100 -8.72 -15.07 13.85
CA ASP A 100 -7.35 -15.18 14.39
C ASP A 100 -7.30 -14.68 15.85
#